data_AF-X1EWD3-F1
#
_entry.id   AF-X1EWD3-F1
#
_cell.length_a   1.000
_cell.length_b   1.000
_cell.length_c   1.000
_cell.angle_alpha   90.00
_cell.angle_beta   90.00
_cell.angle_gamma   90.00
#
_symmetry.space_group_name_H-M   'P 1'
#
loop_
_entity.id
_entity.type
_entity.pdbx_description
1 polymer ?
#
loop_
_entity_poly.entity_id
_entity_poly.type
_entity_poly.pdbx_seq_one_letter_code
_entity_poly.pdbx_strand_id
1 'polypeptide(L)'
;MVIIEGGEPFLWKDNSYDIRDVVAEAKKLFFSVGITTNGTLSLEANSDIIWVSIDGLKKTHDLLRGESFDRIMANIKRSTHPKIYAHTTINKMNQGEIAEMVKFLSPKVKGLTFQFHYPYSGEADDLVLTFEERKINRIYGEASQPLTQDGAMAFP
;
A
#
# COMPACT_ATOMS: atom_id res chain seq x y z
N MET A 1 14.72 -11.92 0.78
CA MET A 1 13.99 -10.81 1.42
C MET A 1 13.09 -11.41 2.49
N VAL A 2 12.93 -10.73 3.63
CA VAL A 2 11.92 -11.07 4.64
C VAL A 2 10.96 -9.89 4.78
N ILE A 3 9.67 -10.18 4.99
CA ILE A 3 8.64 -9.18 5.22
C ILE A 3 8.04 -9.44 6.60
N ILE A 4 8.02 -8.42 7.45
CA ILE A 4 7.45 -8.48 8.78
C ILE A 4 6.00 -8.00 8.70
N GLU A 5 5.07 -8.92 8.92
CA GLU A 5 3.63 -8.72 8.88
C GLU A 5 2.96 -9.40 10.09
N GLY A 6 1.63 -9.43 10.15
CA GLY A 6 0.86 -10.13 11.18
C GLY A 6 -0.24 -9.25 11.75
N GLY A 7 -0.20 -9.01 13.07
CA GLY A 7 -1.00 -7.95 13.70
C GLY A 7 -0.52 -6.56 13.23
N GLU A 8 -0.32 -5.62 14.16
CA GLU A 8 0.38 -4.38 13.84
C GLU A 8 1.85 -4.47 14.29
N PRO A 9 2.82 -4.56 13.36
CA PRO A 9 4.23 -4.75 13.74
C PRO A 9 4.77 -3.67 14.67
N PHE A 10 4.34 -2.41 14.53
CA PHE A 10 4.81 -1.33 15.39
C PHE A 10 4.22 -1.38 16.82
N LEU A 11 3.25 -2.25 17.10
CA LEU A 11 2.80 -2.57 18.47
C LEU A 11 3.62 -3.68 19.12
N TRP A 12 4.40 -4.46 18.35
CA TRP A 12 5.13 -5.61 18.89
C TRP A 12 6.19 -5.16 19.89
N LYS A 13 6.20 -5.83 21.05
CA LYS A 13 7.19 -5.65 22.11
C LYS A 13 7.43 -6.97 22.83
N ASP A 14 8.68 -7.17 23.25
CA ASP A 14 9.09 -8.22 24.17
C ASP A 14 10.09 -7.61 25.18
N ASN A 15 9.63 -7.34 26.40
CA ASN A 15 10.41 -6.64 27.42
C ASN A 15 11.00 -5.31 26.91
N SER A 16 12.31 -5.22 26.76
CA SER A 16 13.04 -4.06 26.24
C SER A 16 13.15 -4.03 24.72
N TYR A 17 12.72 -5.09 24.03
CA TYR A 17 12.81 -5.21 22.57
C TYR A 17 11.53 -4.76 21.89
N ASP A 18 11.68 -4.19 20.70
CA ASP A 18 10.58 -3.84 19.81
C ASP A 18 10.91 -4.14 18.34
N ILE A 19 10.03 -3.72 17.43
CA ILE A 19 10.17 -3.97 15.98
C ILE A 19 11.51 -3.51 15.40
N ARG A 20 12.14 -2.48 15.98
CA ARG A 20 13.44 -1.97 15.52
C ARG A 20 14.55 -2.99 15.76
N ASP A 21 14.49 -3.72 16.87
CA ASP A 21 15.43 -4.79 17.18
C ASP A 21 15.24 -5.99 16.24
N VAL A 22 13.98 -6.35 15.96
CA VAL A 22 13.65 -7.41 14.99
C VAL A 22 14.19 -7.07 13.60
N VAL A 23 14.00 -5.83 13.15
CA VAL A 23 14.52 -5.35 11.86
C VAL A 23 16.05 -5.36 11.87
N ALA A 24 16.69 -4.91 12.95
CA ALA A 24 18.14 -4.89 13.06
C ALA A 24 18.74 -6.31 12.99
N GLU A 25 18.10 -7.30 13.59
CA GLU A 25 18.52 -8.70 13.50
C GLU A 25 18.28 -9.28 12.10
N ALA A 26 17.11 -9.04 11.52
CA ALA A 26 16.76 -9.51 10.18
C ALA A 26 17.74 -9.00 9.11
N LYS A 27 18.23 -7.76 9.22
CA LYS A 27 19.20 -7.20 8.27
C LYS A 27 20.57 -7.88 8.29
N LYS A 28 20.92 -8.61 9.35
CA LYS A 28 22.15 -9.43 9.39
C LYS A 28 22.00 -10.72 8.59
N LEU A 29 20.77 -11.20 8.43
CA LEU A 29 20.46 -12.52 7.88
C LEU A 29 19.92 -12.44 6.44
N PHE A 30 19.25 -11.35 6.08
CA PHE A 30 18.54 -11.22 4.81
C PHE A 30 19.04 -10.01 4.02
N PHE A 31 19.10 -10.18 2.69
CA PHE A 31 19.45 -9.11 1.76
C PHE A 31 18.53 -7.88 1.83
N SER A 32 17.27 -8.07 2.22
CA SER A 32 16.32 -6.97 2.39
C SER A 32 15.22 -7.32 3.39
N VAL A 33 14.79 -6.32 4.15
CA VAL A 33 13.75 -6.38 5.18
C VAL A 33 12.64 -5.38 4.87
N GLY A 34 11.41 -5.87 4.75
CA GLY A 34 10.21 -5.05 4.59
C GLY A 34 9.30 -5.11 5.81
N ILE A 35 8.43 -4.11 5.98
CA ILE A 35 7.38 -4.10 7.01
C ILE A 35 6.04 -3.77 6.35
N THR A 36 4.99 -4.50 6.70
CA THR A 36 3.60 -4.14 6.34
C THR A 36 2.88 -3.68 7.60
N THR A 37 2.31 -2.47 7.58
CA THR A 37 1.70 -1.81 8.75
C THR A 37 0.37 -1.16 8.38
N ASN A 38 -0.54 -1.02 9.35
CA ASN A 38 -1.73 -0.18 9.22
C ASN A 38 -1.41 1.32 9.21
N GLY A 39 -0.17 1.72 9.50
CA GLY A 39 0.31 3.10 9.44
C GLY A 39 -0.19 4.03 10.55
N THR A 40 -0.81 3.50 11.60
CA THR A 40 -1.36 4.31 12.70
C THR A 40 -0.30 4.78 13.70
N LEU A 41 0.89 4.17 13.70
CA LEU A 41 2.04 4.51 14.53
C LEU A 41 3.16 5.18 13.73
N SER A 42 4.18 5.69 14.44
CA SER A 42 5.36 6.28 13.79
C SER A 42 6.07 5.25 12.91
N LEU A 43 6.34 5.62 11.66
CA LEU A 43 6.97 4.74 10.65
C LEU A 43 8.50 4.77 10.78
N GLU A 44 8.99 4.54 11.99
CA GLU A 44 10.41 4.61 12.36
C GLU A 44 10.96 3.21 12.65
N ALA A 45 11.46 2.57 11.60
CA ALA A 45 12.27 1.38 11.67
C ALA A 45 13.28 1.41 10.52
N ASN A 46 14.50 0.90 10.73
CA ASN A 46 15.54 0.89 9.70
C ASN A 46 15.32 -0.25 8.66
N SER A 47 14.09 -0.49 8.24
CA SER A 47 13.77 -1.43 7.17
C SER A 47 14.15 -0.84 5.81
N ASP A 48 14.16 -1.66 4.76
CA ASP A 48 14.45 -1.18 3.41
C ASP A 48 13.18 -0.66 2.72
N ILE A 49 12.00 -1.20 3.12
CA ILE A 49 10.69 -0.87 2.55
C ILE A 49 9.65 -0.89 3.67
N ILE A 50 8.68 0.03 3.60
CA ILE A 50 7.47 0.02 4.43
C ILE A 50 6.25 0.07 3.52
N TRP A 51 5.36 -0.91 3.64
CA TRP A 51 4.02 -0.89 3.06
C TRP A 51 3.00 -0.43 4.09
N VAL A 52 2.26 0.63 3.76
CA VAL A 52 1.19 1.15 4.59
C VAL A 52 -0.15 0.77 3.95
N SER A 53 -0.99 0.05 4.69
CA SER A 53 -2.31 -0.36 4.21
C SER A 53 -3.23 0.85 4.06
N ILE A 54 -3.69 1.13 2.83
CA ILE A 54 -4.62 2.21 2.51
C ILE A 54 -5.68 1.69 1.54
N ASP A 55 -6.89 1.41 2.05
CA ASP A 55 -7.96 0.77 1.29
C ASP A 55 -9.04 1.74 0.80
N GLY A 56 -8.68 2.71 -0.03
CA GLY A 56 -9.59 3.72 -0.59
C GLY A 56 -9.29 5.14 -0.13
N LEU A 57 -10.13 6.09 -0.54
CA LEU A 57 -10.09 7.46 -0.03
C LEU A 57 -10.68 7.53 1.37
N LYS A 58 -10.50 8.65 2.06
CA LYS A 58 -10.81 8.82 3.50
C LYS A 58 -12.07 8.10 3.97
N LYS A 59 -13.23 8.43 3.39
CA LYS A 59 -14.51 7.86 3.80
C LYS A 59 -14.54 6.33 3.67
N THR A 60 -14.06 5.81 2.55
CA THR A 60 -14.08 4.38 2.22
C THR A 60 -13.05 3.63 3.06
N HIS A 61 -11.85 4.20 3.24
CA HIS A 61 -10.84 3.67 4.12
C HIS A 61 -11.32 3.60 5.57
N ASP A 62 -11.88 4.69 6.09
CA ASP A 62 -12.35 4.76 7.48
C ASP A 62 -13.52 3.80 7.72
N LEU A 63 -14.37 3.56 6.73
CA LEU A 63 -15.40 2.53 6.78
C LEU A 63 -14.82 1.11 6.84
N LEU A 64 -13.76 0.85 6.07
CA LEU A 64 -13.12 -0.48 5.98
C LEU A 64 -12.22 -0.80 7.18
N ARG A 65 -11.52 0.19 7.71
CA ARG A 65 -10.39 0.00 8.64
C ARG A 65 -10.54 0.79 9.95
N GLY A 66 -11.65 1.51 10.12
CA GLY A 66 -11.86 2.46 11.21
C GLY A 66 -11.20 3.82 10.94
N GLU A 67 -11.64 4.84 11.70
CA GLU A 67 -11.21 6.24 11.58
C GLU A 67 -9.70 6.42 11.81
N SER A 68 -8.93 6.28 10.73
CA SER A 68 -7.47 6.19 10.79
C SER A 68 -6.77 6.89 9.63
N PHE A 69 -7.49 7.23 8.56
CA PHE A 69 -6.93 7.78 7.34
C PHE A 69 -6.08 9.04 7.59
N ASP A 70 -6.60 10.02 8.33
CA ASP A 70 -5.87 11.26 8.61
C ASP A 70 -4.60 11.01 9.41
N ARG A 71 -4.67 10.09 10.39
CA ARG A 71 -3.52 9.71 11.21
C ARG A 71 -2.43 9.06 10.37
N ILE A 72 -2.83 8.18 9.45
CA ILE A 72 -1.92 7.54 8.49
C ILE A 72 -1.26 8.58 7.59
N MET A 73 -2.04 9.50 7.01
CA MET A 73 -1.51 10.58 6.16
C MET A 73 -0.51 11.46 6.93
N ALA A 74 -0.79 11.74 8.20
CA ALA A 74 0.11 12.50 9.05
C ALA A 74 1.42 11.73 9.37
N ASN A 75 1.35 10.42 9.60
CA ASN A 75 2.53 9.58 9.82
C ASN A 75 3.40 9.47 8.56
N ILE A 76 2.79 9.28 7.38
CA ILE A 76 3.51 9.27 6.11
C ILE A 76 4.22 10.61 5.89
N LYS A 77 3.52 11.74 6.13
CA LYS A 77 4.09 13.08 5.96
C LYS A 77 5.25 13.37 6.93
N ARG A 78 5.20 12.86 8.16
CA ARG A 78 6.24 13.07 9.18
C ARG A 78 7.43 12.14 9.02
N SER A 79 7.24 10.96 8.43
CA SER A 79 8.30 9.96 8.33
C SER A 79 9.45 10.45 7.44
N THR A 80 10.66 10.13 7.85
CA THR A 80 11.89 10.32 7.06
C THR A 80 12.26 9.08 6.26
N HIS A 81 11.47 8.01 6.34
CA HIS A 81 11.77 6.74 5.67
C HIS A 81 11.67 6.91 4.14
N PRO A 82 12.72 6.57 3.36
CA PRO A 82 12.83 6.94 1.95
C PRO A 82 11.94 6.11 1.01
N LYS A 83 11.42 4.96 1.47
CA LYS A 83 10.72 3.96 0.66
C LYS A 83 9.43 3.49 1.30
N ILE A 84 8.49 4.42 1.47
CA ILE A 84 7.11 4.12 1.89
C ILE A 84 6.27 3.85 0.65
N TYR A 85 5.51 2.75 0.64
CA TYR A 85 4.57 2.38 -0.41
C TYR A 85 3.16 2.32 0.17
N ALA A 86 2.16 2.73 -0.61
CA ALA A 86 0.78 2.41 -0.29
C ALA A 86 0.47 0.97 -0.74
N HIS A 87 -0.19 0.21 0.11
CA HIS A 87 -0.70 -1.11 -0.22
C HIS A 87 -2.22 -1.12 -0.09
N THR A 88 -2.92 -1.48 -1.16
CA THR A 88 -4.39 -1.45 -1.21
C THR A 88 -4.92 -2.83 -1.52
N THR A 89 -5.86 -3.29 -0.67
CA THR A 89 -6.74 -4.41 -1.00
C THR A 89 -7.96 -3.89 -1.74
N ILE A 90 -7.99 -4.12 -3.06
CA ILE A 90 -9.10 -3.75 -3.94
C ILE A 90 -10.29 -4.67 -3.67
N ASN A 91 -11.43 -4.08 -3.36
CA ASN A 91 -12.70 -4.74 -3.07
C ASN A 91 -13.88 -3.99 -3.68
N LYS A 92 -15.09 -4.53 -3.54
CA LYS A 92 -16.34 -3.93 -4.06
C LYS A 92 -16.59 -2.49 -3.61
N MET A 93 -16.14 -2.11 -2.41
CA MET A 93 -16.37 -0.76 -1.89
C MET A 93 -15.39 0.28 -2.43
N ASN A 94 -14.15 -0.11 -2.73
CA ASN A 94 -13.10 0.83 -3.16
C ASN A 94 -12.71 0.73 -4.64
N GLN A 95 -13.17 -0.29 -5.38
CA GLN A 95 -12.80 -0.49 -6.80
C GLN A 95 -13.07 0.73 -7.68
N GLY A 96 -14.14 1.48 -7.40
CA GLY A 96 -14.53 2.67 -8.14
C GLY A 96 -13.62 3.88 -7.88
N GLU A 97 -12.85 3.87 -6.80
CA GLU A 97 -12.01 4.99 -6.35
C GLU A 97 -10.54 4.84 -6.73
N ILE A 98 -10.11 3.68 -7.26
CA ILE A 98 -8.68 3.38 -7.44
C ILE A 98 -7.94 4.43 -8.27
N ALA A 99 -8.54 4.91 -9.36
CA ALA A 99 -7.91 5.92 -10.22
C ALA A 99 -7.69 7.25 -9.48
N GLU A 100 -8.65 7.70 -8.67
CA GLU A 100 -8.55 8.93 -7.88
C GLU A 100 -7.57 8.74 -6.72
N MET A 101 -7.62 7.59 -6.06
CA MET A 101 -6.70 7.23 -4.98
C MET A 101 -5.23 7.19 -5.47
N VAL A 102 -4.96 6.66 -6.67
CA VAL A 102 -3.61 6.71 -7.29
C VAL A 102 -3.16 8.15 -7.44
N LYS A 103 -4.00 9.05 -7.99
CA LYS A 103 -3.68 10.47 -8.16
C LYS A 103 -3.40 11.14 -6.81
N PHE A 104 -4.20 10.82 -5.79
CA PHE A 104 -4.04 11.38 -4.45
C PHE A 104 -2.77 10.92 -3.72
N LEU A 105 -2.43 9.63 -3.82
CA LEU A 105 -1.32 9.02 -3.07
C LEU A 105 0.03 9.13 -3.77
N SER A 106 0.08 9.15 -5.11
CA SER A 106 1.35 9.21 -5.87
C SER A 106 2.34 10.28 -5.42
N PRO A 107 1.94 11.53 -5.07
CA PRO A 107 2.89 12.53 -4.56
C PRO A 107 3.30 12.33 -3.09
N LYS A 108 2.72 11.37 -2.37
CA LYS A 108 2.91 11.15 -0.92
C LYS A 108 3.72 9.89 -0.60
N VAL A 109 3.78 8.94 -1.53
CA VAL A 109 4.45 7.64 -1.35
C VAL A 109 5.35 7.33 -2.55
N LYS A 110 6.30 6.42 -2.37
CA LYS A 110 7.25 6.02 -3.41
C LYS A 110 6.61 5.17 -4.53
N GLY A 111 5.49 4.52 -4.23
CA GLY A 111 4.73 3.74 -5.19
C GLY A 111 3.48 3.15 -4.54
N LEU A 112 2.66 2.50 -5.37
CA LEU A 112 1.45 1.82 -4.95
C LEU A 112 1.52 0.35 -5.34
N THR A 113 0.97 -0.49 -4.48
CA THR A 113 0.80 -1.93 -4.73
C THR A 113 -0.65 -2.30 -4.48
N PHE A 114 -1.17 -3.23 -5.28
CA PHE A 114 -2.56 -3.62 -5.25
C PHE A 114 -2.68 -5.13 -5.12
N GLN A 115 -3.62 -5.58 -4.31
CA GLN A 115 -4.09 -6.96 -4.29
C GLN A 115 -5.61 -6.97 -4.36
N PHE A 116 -6.21 -8.01 -4.93
CA PHE A 116 -7.65 -8.19 -4.84
C PHE A 116 -8.01 -8.84 -3.51
N HIS A 117 -9.16 -8.44 -2.94
CA HIS A 117 -9.71 -9.07 -1.75
C HIS A 117 -9.89 -10.57 -1.95
N TYR A 118 -9.44 -11.33 -0.96
CA TYR A 118 -9.56 -12.77 -0.91
C TYR A 118 -10.27 -13.17 0.39
N PRO A 119 -11.41 -13.88 0.33
CA PRO A 119 -12.12 -14.28 1.53
C PRO A 119 -11.40 -15.44 2.22
N TYR A 120 -10.80 -15.18 3.39
CA TYR A 120 -10.06 -16.20 4.13
C TYR A 120 -10.94 -17.31 4.72
N SER A 121 -12.25 -17.07 4.90
CA SER A 121 -13.23 -18.08 5.31
C SER A 121 -13.55 -19.11 4.22
N GLY A 122 -13.12 -18.87 2.98
CA GLY A 122 -13.47 -19.70 1.81
C GLY A 122 -14.87 -19.42 1.24
N GLU A 123 -15.71 -18.67 1.96
CA GLU A 123 -17.01 -18.19 1.47
C GLU A 123 -16.89 -16.77 0.96
N ALA A 124 -17.49 -16.47 -0.20
CA ALA A 124 -17.48 -15.12 -0.73
C ALA A 124 -18.24 -14.17 0.21
N ASP A 125 -17.56 -13.10 0.65
CA ASP A 125 -18.19 -11.99 1.38
C ASP A 125 -18.59 -10.86 0.42
N ASP A 126 -19.25 -9.83 0.96
CA ASP A 126 -19.72 -8.66 0.21
C ASP A 126 -18.59 -7.79 -0.37
N LEU A 127 -17.32 -8.10 -0.05
CA LEU A 127 -16.14 -7.40 -0.55
C LEU A 127 -15.52 -8.08 -1.77
N VAL A 128 -15.84 -9.37 -2.02
CA VAL A 128 -15.29 -10.13 -3.14
C VAL A 128 -15.76 -9.57 -4.47
N LEU A 129 -14.80 -9.18 -5.30
CA LEU A 129 -15.02 -8.83 -6.70
C LEU A 129 -15.19 -10.09 -7.56
N THR A 130 -16.20 -10.05 -8.41
CA THR A 130 -16.39 -11.00 -9.52
C THR A 130 -15.25 -10.91 -10.52
N PHE A 131 -15.08 -11.92 -11.37
CA PHE A 131 -14.05 -11.89 -12.41
C PHE A 131 -14.23 -10.73 -13.39
N GLU A 132 -15.48 -10.36 -13.72
CA GLU A 132 -15.77 -9.21 -14.59
C GLU A 132 -15.41 -7.88 -13.92
N GLU A 133 -15.66 -7.72 -12.62
CA GLU A 133 -15.25 -6.51 -11.89
C GLU A 133 -13.72 -6.38 -11.80
N ARG A 134 -12.99 -7.51 -11.74
CA ARG A 134 -11.52 -7.54 -11.80
C ARG A 134 -10.96 -7.24 -13.18
N LYS A 135 -11.77 -7.37 -14.25
CA LYS A 135 -11.42 -6.82 -15.57
C LYS A 135 -11.59 -5.32 -15.46
N ILE A 136 -10.58 -4.70 -14.87
CA ILE A 136 -10.46 -3.26 -14.75
C ILE A 136 -10.21 -2.71 -16.17
N ASN A 137 -11.26 -2.65 -16.99
CA ASN A 137 -11.26 -2.10 -18.34
C ASN A 137 -11.16 -0.56 -18.36
N ARG A 138 -10.90 0.07 -17.19
CA ARG A 138 -10.98 1.52 -17.02
C ARG A 138 -9.78 2.20 -16.36
N ILE A 139 -8.80 1.46 -15.82
CA ILE A 139 -7.58 2.09 -15.26
C ILE A 139 -6.54 2.40 -16.35
N TYR A 140 -6.58 1.70 -17.49
CA TYR A 140 -5.68 1.95 -18.62
C TYR A 140 -6.26 2.83 -19.74
N GLY A 141 -7.57 3.11 -19.74
CA GLY A 141 -8.22 3.86 -20.83
C GLY A 141 -7.84 5.34 -20.92
N GLU A 142 -7.32 5.94 -19.84
CA GLU A 142 -6.88 7.35 -19.82
C GLU A 142 -5.36 7.53 -19.69
N ALA A 143 -4.62 6.47 -19.33
CA ALA A 143 -3.16 6.53 -19.14
C ALA A 143 -2.36 5.96 -20.33
N SER A 144 -3.02 5.42 -21.35
CA SER A 144 -2.39 4.96 -22.58
C SER A 144 -3.15 5.47 -23.79
N GLN A 145 -2.88 6.72 -24.18
CA GLN A 145 -2.90 6.99 -25.62
C GLN A 145 -1.76 6.18 -26.24
N PRO A 146 -2.01 5.35 -27.26
CA PRO A 146 -0.94 4.70 -27.99
C PRO A 146 -0.07 5.81 -28.62
N LEU A 147 1.25 5.76 -28.38
CA LEU A 147 2.20 6.44 -29.25
C LEU A 147 1.91 5.93 -30.66
N THR A 148 1.28 6.77 -31.48
CA THR A 148 1.10 6.49 -32.89
C THR A 148 2.49 6.28 -33.49
N GLN A 149 2.67 5.15 -34.17
CA GLN A 149 3.74 4.98 -35.13
C GLN A 149 3.59 6.08 -36.18
N ASP A 150 4.30 7.19 -35.99
CA ASP A 150 4.81 8.10 -37.02
C ASP A 150 5.29 9.37 -36.33
N GLY A 151 6.60 9.58 -36.34
CA GLY A 151 7.20 10.75 -35.70
C GLY A 151 8.70 10.64 -35.51
N ALA A 152 9.43 10.28 -36.55
CA ALA A 152 10.84 10.66 -36.62
C ALA A 152 10.92 12.19 -36.55
N MET A 153 11.44 12.72 -35.45
CA MET A 153 12.09 14.02 -35.45
C MET A 153 13.36 13.93 -34.63
N ALA A 154 14.46 13.97 -35.38
CA ALA A 154 15.75 14.37 -34.89
C ALA A 154 15.66 15.73 -34.19
N PHE A 155 16.42 15.90 -33.13
CA PHE A 155 16.75 17.21 -32.58
C PHE A 155 18.27 17.28 -32.38
N PRO A 156 18.85 18.48 -32.54
CA PRO A 156 20.28 18.71 -32.79
C PRO A 156 21.20 18.42 -31.61
#